data_AF-A0A9J7BGP0-F1
#
_entry.id   AF-A0A9J7BGP0-F1
#
_cell.length_a   1.000
_cell.length_b   1.000
_cell.length_c   1.000
_cell.angle_alpha   90.00
_cell.angle_beta   90.00
_cell.angle_gamma   90.00
#
_symmetry.space_group_name_H-M   'P 1'
#
loop_
_entity.id
_entity.type
_entity.pdbx_description
1 polymer ?
#
loop_
_entity_poly.entity_id
_entity_poly.type
_entity_poly.pdbx_seq_one_letter_code
_entity_poly.pdbx_strand_id
1 'polypeptide(L)'
;MTSWMEVNGEAIYETRSWKISGEGPNMVKAGSFQGGSVSKLGEKDIRFTRNKANSVVYAIVLGWPAEPILISSLGLSAKTSPGKIARVELLGTAERFEWRQQADALRVALPKSYRPRVDYAAALKVMLA
;
A
#
# COMPACT_ATOMS: atom_id res chain seq x y z
N MET A 1 11.95 18.60 2.70
CA MET A 1 11.26 17.30 2.57
C MET A 1 10.42 17.37 1.30
N THR A 2 10.27 16.31 0.51
CA THR A 2 9.36 16.35 -0.66
C THR A 2 7.91 16.35 -0.17
N SER A 3 7.00 17.04 -0.86
CA SER A 3 5.60 17.19 -0.41
C SER A 3 4.87 15.86 -0.17
N TRP A 4 5.28 14.79 -0.87
CA TRP A 4 4.74 13.44 -0.64
C TRP A 4 5.21 12.86 0.71
N MET A 5 6.48 13.07 1.08
CA MET A 5 7.07 12.56 2.32
C MET A 5 6.51 13.25 3.56
N GLU A 6 6.07 14.51 3.45
CA GLU A 6 5.40 15.22 4.54
C GLU A 6 4.10 14.54 4.97
N VAL A 7 3.37 13.97 4.00
CA VAL A 7 2.08 13.31 4.23
C VAL A 7 2.25 11.82 4.53
N ASN A 8 3.11 11.14 3.78
CA ASN A 8 3.20 9.68 3.78
C ASN A 8 4.43 9.15 4.54
N GLY A 9 5.20 10.03 5.18
CA GLY A 9 6.43 9.69 5.89
C GLY A 9 6.25 8.64 6.98
N GLU A 10 5.07 8.57 7.61
CA GLU A 10 4.73 7.53 8.60
C GLU A 10 4.83 6.10 8.03
N ALA A 11 4.57 5.93 6.74
CA ALA A 11 4.69 4.63 6.06
C ALA A 11 6.15 4.25 5.72
N ILE A 12 7.11 5.15 5.94
CA ILE A 12 8.53 4.96 5.61
C ILE A 12 9.39 5.03 6.87
N TYR A 13 9.35 6.15 7.59
CA TYR A 13 10.19 6.39 8.75
C TYR A 13 9.81 5.49 9.91
N GLU A 14 10.83 4.97 10.58
CA GLU A 14 10.68 4.07 11.73
C GLU A 14 9.90 2.78 11.46
N THR A 15 9.67 2.43 10.20
CA THR A 15 9.02 1.17 9.82
C THR A 15 10.02 0.02 9.74
N ARG A 16 9.51 -1.18 9.49
CA ARG A 16 10.30 -2.39 9.19
C ARG A 16 9.69 -3.08 7.97
N SER A 17 10.49 -3.90 7.30
CA SER A 17 9.99 -4.80 6.26
C SER A 17 8.86 -5.67 6.81
N TRP A 18 7.83 -5.84 6.00
CA TRP A 18 6.77 -6.80 6.28
C TRP A 18 7.14 -8.20 5.74
N LYS A 19 6.23 -9.17 5.86
CA LYS A 19 6.44 -10.58 5.48
C LYS A 19 6.80 -10.75 4.00
N ILE A 20 6.31 -9.84 3.16
CA ILE A 20 6.68 -9.71 1.75
C ILE A 20 7.03 -8.25 1.46
N SER A 21 7.91 -8.01 0.48
CA SER A 21 8.35 -6.65 0.11
C SER A 21 7.37 -5.92 -0.81
N GLY A 22 6.53 -6.66 -1.54
CA GLY A 22 5.55 -6.10 -2.45
C GLY A 22 4.81 -7.15 -3.27
N GLU A 23 3.80 -6.70 -4.00
CA GLU A 23 3.07 -7.47 -5.00
C GLU A 23 2.79 -6.60 -6.23
N GLY A 24 2.50 -7.23 -7.36
CA GLY A 24 2.25 -6.53 -8.63
C GLY A 24 2.97 -7.18 -9.82
N PRO A 25 2.59 -6.79 -11.05
CA PRO A 25 3.17 -7.36 -12.27
C PRO A 25 4.63 -6.93 -12.48
N ASN A 26 5.06 -5.80 -11.93
CA ASN A 26 6.39 -5.25 -12.14
C ASN A 26 7.27 -5.50 -10.91
N MET A 27 8.05 -6.59 -10.96
CA MET A 27 9.12 -6.82 -10.01
C MET A 27 10.46 -6.33 -10.56
N VAL A 28 11.17 -5.55 -9.74
CA VAL A 28 12.57 -5.20 -10.01
C VAL A 28 13.38 -6.49 -9.83
N LYS A 29 13.88 -7.06 -10.94
CA LYS A 29 14.75 -8.23 -10.88
C LYS A 29 16.08 -7.86 -10.24
N ALA A 30 16.57 -8.71 -9.34
CA ALA A 30 17.92 -8.59 -8.80
C ALA A 30 18.95 -8.80 -9.93
N GLY A 31 19.96 -7.92 -10.02
CA GLY A 31 20.96 -7.92 -11.09
C GLY A 31 21.41 -6.50 -11.43
N SER A 32 22.13 -6.35 -12.54
CA SER A 32 22.57 -5.03 -13.03
C SER A 32 21.37 -4.10 -13.24
N PHE A 33 21.38 -2.96 -12.55
CA PHE A 33 20.31 -1.97 -12.60
C PHE A 33 20.16 -1.40 -14.02
N GLN A 34 19.20 -1.94 -14.77
CA GLN A 34 18.72 -1.33 -16.00
C GLN A 34 17.50 -0.48 -15.63
N GLY A 35 17.67 0.84 -15.60
CA GLY A 35 16.69 1.81 -15.09
C GLY A 35 15.26 1.71 -15.69
N GLY A 36 15.06 0.98 -16.78
CA GLY A 36 13.75 0.71 -17.39
C GLY A 36 12.82 -0.20 -16.58
N SER A 37 13.30 -0.84 -15.50
CA SER A 37 12.44 -1.62 -14.59
C SER A 37 11.64 -0.75 -13.62
N VAL A 38 12.16 0.43 -13.27
CA VAL A 38 11.52 1.38 -12.35
C VAL A 38 10.43 2.20 -13.07
N SER A 39 10.63 2.53 -14.34
CA SER A 39 9.66 3.32 -15.13
C SER A 39 8.35 2.60 -15.44
N LYS A 40 8.27 1.29 -15.19
CA LYS A 40 7.05 0.48 -15.40
C LYS A 40 6.20 0.35 -14.14
N LEU A 41 6.72 0.74 -12.98
CA LEU A 41 5.97 0.70 -11.72
C LEU A 41 4.78 1.65 -11.78
N GLY A 42 3.64 1.22 -11.25
CA GLY A 42 2.43 2.03 -11.26
C GLY A 42 1.37 1.59 -10.26
N GLU A 43 0.12 1.94 -10.54
CA GLU A 43 -1.04 1.70 -9.66
C GLU A 43 -1.34 0.23 -9.34
N LYS A 44 -0.71 -0.71 -10.04
CA LYS A 44 -0.83 -2.17 -9.80
C LYS A 44 0.32 -2.74 -8.98
N ASP A 45 1.33 -1.93 -8.65
CA ASP A 45 2.49 -2.33 -7.90
C ASP A 45 2.41 -1.76 -6.49
N ILE A 46 2.47 -2.64 -5.49
CA ILE A 46 2.30 -2.31 -4.08
C ILE A 46 3.55 -2.70 -3.32
N ARG A 47 4.02 -1.81 -2.45
CA ARG A 47 5.11 -2.07 -1.50
C ARG A 47 4.60 -2.07 -0.08
N PHE A 48 5.20 -2.91 0.75
CA PHE A 48 4.76 -3.05 2.14
C PHE A 48 5.85 -2.67 3.13
N THR A 49 5.43 -1.95 4.15
CA THR A 49 6.18 -1.77 5.40
C THR A 49 5.24 -2.05 6.56
N ARG A 50 5.77 -2.11 7.78
CA ARG A 50 4.98 -2.26 9.00
C ARG A 50 5.53 -1.40 10.11
N ASN A 51 4.68 -1.07 11.08
CA ASN A 51 5.16 -0.47 12.32
C ASN A 51 6.00 -1.48 13.15
N LYS A 52 6.79 -0.98 14.09
CA LYS A 52 7.62 -1.82 14.98
C LYS A 52 6.79 -2.79 15.83
N ALA A 53 5.58 -2.37 16.22
CA ALA A 53 4.65 -3.13 17.07
C ALA A 53 3.90 -4.27 16.35
N ASN A 54 4.06 -4.42 15.03
CA ASN A 54 3.36 -5.43 14.21
C ASN A 54 1.83 -5.34 14.19
N SER A 55 1.26 -4.20 14.58
CA SER A 55 -0.20 -3.95 14.56
C SER A 55 -0.67 -3.18 13.33
N VAL A 56 0.26 -2.59 12.57
CA VAL A 56 -0.03 -1.81 11.37
C VAL A 56 0.83 -2.28 10.22
N VAL A 57 0.19 -2.53 9.08
CA VAL A 57 0.83 -2.74 7.78
C VAL A 57 0.53 -1.54 6.91
N TYR A 58 1.56 -0.95 6.32
CA TYR A 58 1.40 0.09 5.31
C TYR A 58 1.48 -0.54 3.93
N ALA A 59 0.52 -0.21 3.06
CA ALA A 59 0.51 -0.60 1.66
C ALA A 59 0.66 0.64 0.79
N ILE A 60 1.78 0.74 0.08
CA ILE A 60 2.14 1.89 -0.75
C ILE A 60 1.93 1.49 -2.20
N VAL A 61 0.88 2.01 -2.82
CA VAL A 61 0.56 1.82 -4.23
C VAL A 61 1.39 2.80 -5.05
N LEU A 62 2.23 2.31 -5.96
CA LEU A 62 3.26 3.10 -6.66
C LEU A 62 2.71 3.92 -7.85
N GLY A 63 1.45 4.31 -7.78
CA GLY A 63 0.74 5.20 -8.68
C GLY A 63 -0.63 5.52 -8.07
N TRP A 64 -1.26 6.61 -8.52
CA TRP A 64 -2.61 6.93 -8.05
C TRP A 64 -3.64 6.04 -8.75
N PRO A 65 -4.39 5.20 -8.00
CA PRO A 65 -5.25 4.20 -8.60
C PRO A 65 -6.53 4.83 -9.16
N ALA A 66 -6.83 4.53 -10.43
CA ALA A 66 -8.11 4.87 -11.06
C ALA A 66 -9.22 3.86 -10.70
N GLU A 67 -8.84 2.62 -10.42
CA GLU A 67 -9.72 1.49 -10.12
C GLU A 67 -9.54 1.02 -8.66
N PRO A 68 -10.47 0.20 -8.11
CA PRO A 68 -10.31 -0.38 -6.79
C PRO A 68 -8.99 -1.16 -6.66
N ILE A 69 -8.26 -0.89 -5.58
CA ILE A 69 -7.01 -1.57 -5.24
C ILE A 69 -7.34 -2.96 -4.73
N LEU A 70 -6.65 -3.97 -5.26
CA LEU A 70 -6.72 -5.36 -4.79
C LEU A 70 -5.38 -5.71 -4.13
N ILE A 71 -5.42 -6.01 -2.83
CA ILE A 71 -4.23 -6.38 -2.05
C ILE A 71 -4.34 -7.85 -1.64
N SER A 72 -3.76 -8.72 -2.46
CA SER A 72 -3.91 -10.17 -2.35
C SER A 72 -3.25 -10.70 -1.10
N SER A 73 -2.10 -10.15 -0.73
CA SER A 73 -1.40 -10.47 0.52
C SER A 73 -2.14 -10.06 1.80
N LEU A 74 -3.23 -9.30 1.70
CA LEU A 74 -4.05 -8.93 2.85
C LEU A 74 -5.40 -9.69 2.89
N GLY A 75 -5.62 -10.67 2.01
CA GLY A 75 -6.76 -11.58 2.07
C GLY A 75 -6.73 -12.52 3.27
N LEU A 76 -7.89 -12.99 3.73
CA LEU A 76 -8.02 -13.90 4.89
C LEU A 76 -7.33 -15.25 4.68
N SER A 77 -7.24 -15.71 3.43
CA SER A 77 -6.60 -16.98 3.03
C SER A 77 -5.20 -16.79 2.45
N ALA A 78 -4.64 -15.57 2.52
CA ALA A 78 -3.31 -15.29 2.00
C ALA A 78 -2.22 -16.03 2.79
N LYS A 79 -1.15 -16.47 2.11
CA LYS A 79 0.02 -17.14 2.74
C LYS A 79 0.73 -16.28 3.79
N THR A 80 0.57 -14.97 3.69
CA THR A 80 1.06 -13.97 4.64
C THR A 80 0.30 -14.03 5.97
N SER A 81 -0.85 -14.71 6.06
CA SER A 81 -1.68 -14.81 7.26
C SER A 81 -1.82 -13.45 7.97
N PRO A 82 -2.47 -12.45 7.33
CA PRO A 82 -2.52 -11.09 7.85
C PRO A 82 -3.45 -10.93 9.07
N GLY A 83 -4.29 -11.93 9.36
CA GLY A 83 -5.34 -11.81 10.37
C GLY A 83 -6.53 -10.99 9.87
N LYS A 84 -7.42 -10.61 10.79
CA LYS A 84 -8.55 -9.72 10.47
C LYS A 84 -8.07 -8.27 10.42
N ILE A 85 -8.62 -7.50 9.49
CA ILE A 85 -8.36 -6.06 9.41
C ILE A 85 -9.42 -5.33 10.24
N ALA A 86 -8.96 -4.52 11.20
CA ALA A 86 -9.82 -3.70 12.03
C ALA A 86 -10.19 -2.38 11.33
N ARG A 87 -9.24 -1.79 10.59
CA ARG A 87 -9.43 -0.48 9.95
C ARG A 87 -8.46 -0.26 8.80
N VAL A 88 -8.90 0.48 7.79
CA VAL A 88 -8.08 0.95 6.67
C VAL A 88 -8.23 2.46 6.58
N GLU A 89 -7.11 3.17 6.46
CA GLU A 89 -7.06 4.62 6.28
C GLU A 89 -6.17 4.97 5.09
N LEU A 90 -6.44 6.11 4.46
CA LEU A 90 -5.59 6.70 3.42
C LEU A 90 -4.81 7.85 4.05
N LEU A 91 -3.48 7.79 4.01
CA LEU A 91 -2.67 8.86 4.59
C LEU A 91 -2.91 10.19 3.84
N GLY A 92 -2.96 11.27 4.61
CA GLY A 92 -3.21 12.63 4.11
C GLY A 92 -4.67 13.07 4.08
N THR A 93 -5.61 12.21 4.45
CA THR A 93 -7.04 12.58 4.52
C THR A 93 -7.77 11.83 5.62
N ALA A 94 -8.83 12.44 6.13
CA ALA A 94 -9.81 11.79 7.01
C ALA A 94 -11.05 11.30 6.24
N GLU A 95 -11.06 11.44 4.90
CA GLU A 95 -12.16 10.97 4.06
C GLU A 95 -12.35 9.45 4.21
N ARG A 96 -13.61 9.07 4.39
CA ARG A 96 -14.01 7.66 4.46
C ARG A 96 -14.15 7.11 3.06
N PHE A 97 -13.87 5.82 2.94
CA PHE A 97 -13.98 5.10 1.69
C PHE A 97 -14.31 3.64 1.94
N GLU A 98 -14.75 2.96 0.88
CA GLU A 98 -15.18 1.58 0.98
C GLU A 98 -13.99 0.64 0.91
N TRP A 99 -13.97 -0.33 1.82
CA TRP A 99 -13.03 -1.44 1.77
C TRP A 99 -13.68 -2.72 2.29
N ARG A 100 -13.19 -3.85 1.80
CA ARG A 100 -13.67 -5.17 2.23
C ARG A 100 -12.53 -6.18 2.21
N GLN A 101 -12.30 -6.82 3.35
CA GLN A 101 -11.42 -7.98 3.40
C GLN A 101 -12.20 -9.23 3.00
N GLN A 102 -11.70 -9.96 2.01
CA GLN A 102 -12.27 -11.23 1.55
C GLN A 102 -11.21 -12.34 1.64
N ALA A 103 -11.58 -13.56 1.25
CA ALA A 103 -10.68 -14.71 1.31
C ALA A 103 -9.40 -14.48 0.47
N ASP A 104 -9.57 -13.94 -0.72
CA ASP A 104 -8.52 -13.77 -1.73
C ASP A 104 -7.73 -12.46 -1.59
N ALA A 105 -8.37 -11.37 -1.17
CA ALA A 105 -7.74 -10.05 -1.11
C ALA A 105 -8.44 -9.10 -0.14
N LEU A 106 -7.73 -8.04 0.26
CA LEU A 106 -8.32 -6.79 0.72
C LEU A 106 -8.65 -5.93 -0.52
N ARG A 107 -9.92 -5.54 -0.66
CA ARG A 107 -10.38 -4.63 -1.71
C ARG A 107 -10.56 -3.24 -1.14
N VAL A 108 -10.04 -2.20 -1.80
CA VAL A 108 -10.14 -0.81 -1.35
C VAL A 108 -10.51 0.10 -2.52
N ALA A 109 -11.60 0.85 -2.41
CA ALA A 109 -11.99 1.85 -3.40
C ALA A 109 -11.70 3.25 -2.85
N LEU A 110 -10.67 3.93 -3.35
CA LEU A 110 -10.28 5.26 -2.84
C LEU A 110 -11.41 6.31 -3.05
N PRO A 111 -11.51 7.32 -2.18
CA PRO A 111 -12.54 8.35 -2.32
C PRO A 111 -12.31 9.19 -3.58
N LYS A 112 -13.29 9.22 -4.48
CA LYS A 112 -13.19 9.93 -5.77
C LYS A 112 -13.05 11.45 -5.61
N SER A 113 -13.57 12.00 -4.52
CA SER A 113 -13.49 13.41 -4.12
C SER A 113 -12.10 13.84 -3.70
N TYR A 114 -11.29 12.92 -3.17
CA TYR A 114 -9.96 13.24 -2.70
C TYR A 114 -8.96 13.29 -3.85
N ARG A 115 -8.15 14.35 -3.86
CA ARG A 115 -6.94 14.45 -4.69
C ARG A 115 -5.81 14.93 -3.80
N PRO A 116 -4.71 14.16 -3.70
CA PRO A 116 -3.56 14.62 -2.94
C PRO A 116 -2.89 15.77 -3.70
N ARG A 117 -2.13 16.59 -2.98
CA ARG A 117 -1.29 17.63 -3.60
C ARG A 117 -0.25 17.04 -4.55
N VAL A 118 0.14 15.78 -4.31
CA VAL A 118 1.09 15.01 -5.10
C VAL A 118 0.61 13.56 -5.17
N ASP A 119 0.47 13.02 -6.38
CA ASP A 119 -0.21 11.77 -6.69
C ASP A 119 0.74 10.64 -7.13
N TYR A 120 2.04 10.77 -6.86
CA TYR A 120 3.03 9.74 -7.21
C TYR A 120 2.74 8.36 -6.62
N ALA A 121 2.13 8.30 -5.44
CA ALA A 121 1.76 7.06 -4.77
C ALA A 121 0.66 7.31 -3.72
N ALA A 122 -0.21 6.31 -3.52
CA ALA A 122 -1.16 6.29 -2.42
C ALA A 122 -0.65 5.38 -1.28
N ALA A 123 -0.65 5.87 -0.04
CA ALA A 123 -0.26 5.06 1.11
C ALA A 123 -1.46 4.75 1.99
N LEU A 124 -1.76 3.46 2.12
CA LEU A 124 -2.80 2.95 3.01
C LEU A 124 -2.18 2.53 4.34
N LYS A 125 -2.83 2.92 5.43
CA LYS A 125 -2.56 2.45 6.79
C LYS A 125 -3.57 1.38 7.15
N VAL A 126 -3.12 0.14 7.26
CA VAL A 126 -3.97 -1.03 7.55
C VAL A 126 -3.72 -1.48 8.98
N MET A 127 -4.71 -1.32 9.85
CA MET A 127 -4.67 -1.76 11.25
C MET A 127 -5.18 -3.20 11.35
N LEU A 128 -4.35 -4.07 11.91
CA LEU A 128 -4.68 -5.47 12.18
C LEU A 128 -5.42 -5.59 13.51
N ALA A 129 -6.35 -6.54 13.60
CA ALA A 129 -7.12 -6.86 14.80
C ALA A 129 -6.35 -7.76 15.78
#